data_AF-A0A537W695-F1
#
_entry.id   AF-A0A537W695-F1
#
_cell.length_a   1.000
_cell.length_b   1.000
_cell.length_c   1.000
_cell.angle_alpha   90.00
_cell.angle_beta   90.00
_cell.angle_gamma   90.00
#
_symmetry.space_group_name_H-M   'P 1'
#
loop_
_entity.id
_entity.type
_entity.pdbx_description
1 polymer ?
#
loop_
_entity_poly.entity_id
_entity_poly.type
_entity_poly.pdbx_seq_one_letter_code
_entity_poly.pdbx_strand_id
1 'polypeptide(L)' 'MPLVHACREPGCGTLTMGERCLEHERFAERRGRTRLRAAAGRFRGPALALALAAAAALMGRASG' A
#
# COMPACT_ATOMS: atom_id res chain seq x y z
N MET A 1 18.31 -31.29 -8.93
CA MET A 1 19.12 -30.05 -9.02
C MET A 1 18.48 -29.03 -8.10
N PRO A 2 19.21 -28.37 -7.17
CA PRO A 2 18.58 -27.39 -6.30
C PRO A 2 18.05 -26.24 -7.16
N LEU A 3 16.79 -25.85 -6.95
CA LEU A 3 16.11 -24.76 -7.68
C LEU A 3 16.59 -23.37 -7.20
N VAL A 4 17.87 -23.27 -6.85
CA VAL A 4 18.47 -22.03 -6.37
C VAL A 4 19.13 -21.30 -7.53
N HIS A 5 18.87 -20.00 -7.63
CA HIS A 5 19.44 -19.12 -8.62
C HIS A 5 19.88 -17.81 -7.97
N ALA A 6 20.69 -17.02 -8.68
CA ALA A 6 21.11 -15.72 -8.18
C ALA A 6 19.92 -14.76 -8.09
N CYS A 7 19.87 -13.95 -7.04
CA CYS A 7 18.89 -12.88 -6.89
C CYS A 7 18.99 -11.92 -8.09
N ARG A 8 17.83 -11.51 -8.63
CA ARG A 8 17.76 -10.56 -9.76
C ARG A 8 18.08 -9.11 -9.41
N GLU A 9 18.27 -8.77 -8.14
CA GLU A 9 18.55 -7.39 -7.74
C GLU A 9 19.99 -6.98 -8.12
N PRO A 10 20.21 -5.82 -8.76
CA PRO A 10 21.55 -5.37 -9.14
C PRO A 10 22.49 -5.30 -7.94
N GLY A 11 23.65 -5.96 -8.06
CA GLY A 11 24.65 -6.00 -6.99
C GLY A 11 24.37 -6.99 -5.85
N CYS A 12 23.27 -7.76 -5.92
CA CYS A 12 22.98 -8.80 -4.93
C CYS A 12 23.54 -10.16 -5.38
N GLY A 13 24.49 -10.71 -4.63
CA GLY A 13 25.10 -12.02 -4.87
C GLY A 13 24.38 -13.20 -4.18
N THR A 14 23.25 -12.97 -3.53
CA THR A 14 22.57 -13.99 -2.72
C THR A 14 21.83 -15.01 -3.59
N LEU A 15 21.92 -16.29 -3.22
CA LEU A 15 21.12 -17.35 -3.83
C LEU A 15 19.71 -17.37 -3.24
N THR A 16 18.73 -17.59 -4.10
CA THR A 16 17.31 -17.64 -3.73
C THR A 16 16.58 -18.72 -4.53
N MET A 17 15.42 -19.15 -4.03
CA MET A 17 14.49 -20.03 -4.73
C MET A 17 13.35 -19.27 -5.42
N GLY A 18 13.16 -17.99 -5.10
CA GLY A 18 12.16 -17.10 -5.69
C GLY A 18 12.81 -16.03 -6.57
N GLU A 19 12.01 -15.11 -7.11
CA GLU A 19 12.49 -14.04 -8.01
C GLU A 19 13.58 -13.15 -7.39
N ARG A 20 13.53 -12.93 -6.07
CA ARG A 20 14.52 -12.17 -5.31
C ARG A 20 14.84 -12.87 -4.00
N CYS A 21 15.88 -12.42 -3.29
CA CYS A 21 16.14 -12.88 -1.94
C CYS A 21 15.13 -12.27 -0.96
N LEU A 22 14.92 -12.95 0.17
CA LEU A 22 13.92 -12.56 1.20
C LEU A 22 14.08 -11.11 1.69
N GLU A 23 15.31 -10.59 1.74
CA GLU A 23 15.56 -9.22 2.16
C GLU A 23 14.98 -8.19 1.20
N HIS A 24 15.20 -8.40 -0.11
CA HIS A 24 14.67 -7.53 -1.17
C HIS A 24 13.16 -7.67 -1.31
N GLU A 25 12.60 -8.87 -1.14
CA GLU A 25 11.14 -9.06 -1.12
C GLU A 25 10.51 -8.28 0.04
N ARG A 26 11.06 -8.38 1.25
CA ARG A 26 10.60 -7.60 2.41
C ARG A 26 10.77 -6.10 2.21
N PHE A 27 11.84 -5.67 1.56
CA PHE A 27 12.05 -4.25 1.24
C PHE A 27 10.99 -3.73 0.27
N ALA A 28 10.69 -4.48 -0.79
CA ALA A 28 9.65 -4.15 -1.75
C ALA A 28 8.27 -4.11 -1.08
N GLU A 29 7.96 -5.06 -0.21
CA GLU A 29 6.70 -5.11 0.53
C GLU A 29 6.54 -3.89 1.45
N ARG A 30 7.58 -3.55 2.22
CA ARG A 30 7.58 -2.34 3.07
C ARG A 30 7.35 -1.08 2.25
N ARG A 31 8.02 -0.94 1.10
CA ARG A 31 7.87 0.21 0.21
C ARG A 31 6.45 0.29 -0.36
N GLY A 32 5.86 -0.85 -0.74
CA GLY A 32 4.47 -0.94 -1.18
C GLY A 32 3.48 -0.51 -0.09
N ARG A 33 3.66 -1.01 1.14
CA ARG A 33 2.82 -0.64 2.29
C ARG A 33 2.90 0.86 2.61
N THR A 34 4.08 1.48 2.51
CA THR A 34 4.22 2.93 2.71
C THR A 34 3.49 3.73 1.63
N ARG A 35 3.58 3.32 0.36
CA ARG A 35 2.84 3.97 -0.74
C ARG A 35 1.32 3.85 -0.56
N LEU A 36 0.83 2.67 -0.18
CA LEU A 36 -0.59 2.45 0.11
C LEU A 36 -1.06 3.32 1.28
N ARG A 37 -0.28 3.43 2.35
CA ARG A 37 -0.59 4.31 3.49
C ARG A 37 -0.63 5.78 3.09
N ALA A 38 0.32 6.23 2.26
CA ALA A 38 0.34 7.59 1.75
C ALA A 38 -0.88 7.89 0.86
N ALA A 39 -1.24 6.97 -0.02
CA ALA A 39 -2.43 7.06 -0.86
C ALA A 39 -3.71 7.12 0.01
N ALA A 40 -3.85 6.20 0.98
CA ALA A 40 -4.99 6.19 1.89
C ALA A 40 -5.09 7.48 2.72
N GLY A 41 -3.97 8.03 3.18
CA GLY A 41 -3.92 9.32 3.87
C GLY A 41 -4.46 10.47 3.02
N ARG A 42 -4.17 10.48 1.71
CA ARG A 42 -4.64 11.53 0.79
C ARG A 42 -6.15 11.52 0.59
N PHE A 43 -6.80 10.36 0.65
CA PHE A 43 -8.24 10.23 0.45
C PHE A 43 -9.06 10.35 1.74
N ARG A 44 -8.42 10.23 2.93
CA ARG A 44 -9.12 10.32 4.22
C ARG A 44 -9.81 11.66 4.45
N GLY A 45 -9.13 12.77 4.20
CA GLY A 45 -9.69 14.12 4.38
C GLY A 45 -10.92 14.38 3.48
N PRO A 46 -10.79 14.17 2.15
CA PRO A 46 -11.92 14.32 1.22
C PRO A 46 -13.10 13.40 1.54
N ALA A 47 -12.84 12.14 1.90
CA ALA A 47 -13.89 11.19 2.27
C ALA A 47 -14.64 11.61 3.54
N LEU A 48 -13.92 12.13 4.55
CA LEU A 48 -14.55 12.68 5.77
C LEU A 48 -15.40 13.91 5.47
N ALA A 49 -14.91 14.82 4.63
CA ALA A 49 -15.67 16.00 4.21
C ALA A 49 -16.96 15.62 3.47
N LEU A 50 -16.90 14.65 2.55
CA LEU A 50 -18.07 14.11 1.86
C LEU A 50 -19.07 13.44 2.81
N ALA A 51 -18.59 12.65 3.77
CA ALA A 51 -19.45 12.00 4.76
C ALA A 51 -20.19 13.03 5.64
N LEU A 52 -19.49 14.08 6.09
CA LEU A 52 -20.08 15.17 6.86
C LEU A 52 -21.10 15.97 6.05
N ALA A 53 -20.79 16.29 4.78
CA ALA A 53 -21.70 16.98 3.88
C ALA A 53 -22.99 16.17 3.63
N ALA A 54 -22.86 14.85 3.43
CA ALA A 54 -24.01 13.96 3.27
C ALA A 54 -24.87 13.90 4.54
N ALA A 55 -24.24 13.79 5.72
CA ALA A 55 -24.96 13.79 7.00
C ALA A 55 -25.70 15.12 7.24
N ALA A 56 -25.06 16.25 6.94
CA ALA A 56 -25.68 17.57 7.06
C ALA A 56 -26.85 17.74 6.08
N ALA A 57 -26.73 17.26 4.84
CA ALA A 57 -27.81 17.29 3.86
C ALA A 57 -29.02 16.45 4.29
N LEU A 58 -28.78 15.28 4.91
CA LEU A 58 -29.85 14.44 5.44
C LEU A 58 -30.56 15.07 6.65
N MET A 59 -29.81 15.68 7.57
CA MET A 59 -30.40 16.38 8.72
C MET A 59 -31.18 17.64 8.29
N GLY A 60 -30.66 18.42 7.35
CA GLY A 60 -31.34 19.61 6.82
C GLY A 60 -32.64 19.29 6.07
N ARG A 61 -32.79 18.07 5.53
CA ARG A 61 -34.03 17.58 4.91
C ARG A 61 -35.07 17.09 5.92
N ALA A 62 -34.66 16.76 7.15
CA ALA A 62 -35.58 16.27 8.19
C ALA A 62 -36.21 17.40 9.02
N SER A 63 -35.71 18.64 8.90
CA SER A 63 -36.17 19.81 9.67
C SER A 63 -36.99 20.82 8.85
N GLY A 64 -37.40 20.47 7.62
CA GLY A 64 -38.18 21.32 6.71
C GLY A 64 -39.54 20.74 6.37
#